data_AF-Q6W5R6-F1
#
_entry.id   AF-Q6W5R6-F1
#
_cell.length_a   1.000
_cell.length_b   1.000
_cell.length_c   1.000
_cell.angle_alpha   90.00
_cell.angle_beta   90.00
_cell.angle_gamma   90.00
#
_symmetry.space_group_name_H-M   'P 1'
#
loop_
_entity.id
_entity.type
_entity.pdbx_description
1 polymer ?
#
loop_
_entity_poly.entity_id
_entity_poly.type
_entity_poly.pdbx_seq_one_letter_code
_entity_poly.pdbx_strand_id
1 'polypeptide(L)'
;MARPLIYPILSLVAAATLVTTAVEALYVVPQGRLRETGSGWHPCDPDVPQWSGYFDIPGREGDKHYFYWAFGPRNGNPEAPVLLWMTGGPGCSSMFALLAENGPCLVNETTGDI
;
A
#
# COMPACT_ATOMS: atom_id res chain seq x y z
N MET A 1 -55.33 -19.47 -21.72
CA MET A 1 -53.94 -19.88 -22.03
C MET A 1 -53.01 -18.87 -21.36
N ALA A 2 -52.60 -19.11 -20.10
CA ALA A 2 -51.78 -18.18 -19.33
C ALA A 2 -50.31 -18.40 -19.70
N ARG A 3 -49.63 -17.38 -20.23
CA ARG A 3 -48.18 -17.45 -20.48
C ARG A 3 -47.48 -17.59 -19.10
N PRO A 4 -46.63 -18.60 -18.90
CA PRO A 4 -45.97 -18.80 -17.62
C PRO A 4 -45.05 -17.61 -17.32
N LEU A 5 -45.15 -17.06 -16.10
CA LEU A 5 -44.34 -15.94 -15.60
C LEU A 5 -42.83 -16.25 -15.49
N ILE A 6 -42.39 -17.42 -15.97
CA ILE A 6 -41.02 -17.92 -15.87
C ILE A 6 -40.07 -17.09 -16.74
N TYR A 7 -40.48 -16.69 -17.94
CA TYR A 7 -39.66 -15.89 -18.85
C TYR A 7 -39.24 -14.50 -18.31
N PRO A 8 -40.15 -13.66 -17.78
CA PRO A 8 -39.78 -12.36 -17.23
C PRO A 8 -38.92 -12.48 -15.97
N ILE A 9 -39.12 -13.51 -15.16
CA ILE A 9 -38.29 -13.75 -13.96
C ILE A 9 -36.86 -14.14 -14.36
N LEU A 10 -36.71 -15.06 -15.32
CA LEU A 10 -35.39 -15.49 -15.79
C LEU A 10 -34.62 -14.33 -16.44
N SER A 11 -35.30 -13.45 -17.19
CA SER A 11 -34.64 -12.29 -17.80
C SER A 11 -34.21 -11.25 -16.78
N LEU A 12 -35.00 -11.03 -15.73
CA LEU A 12 -34.66 -10.13 -14.62
C LEU A 12 -33.43 -10.61 -13.84
N VAL A 13 -33.38 -11.92 -13.54
CA VAL A 13 -32.22 -12.51 -12.85
C VAL A 13 -30.97 -12.39 -13.72
N ALA A 14 -31.06 -12.71 -15.01
CA ALA A 14 -29.94 -12.59 -15.94
C ALA A 14 -29.43 -11.14 -16.04
N ALA A 15 -30.34 -10.17 -16.17
CA ALA A 15 -29.99 -8.75 -16.20
C ALA A 15 -29.33 -8.28 -14.90
N ALA A 16 -29.86 -8.69 -13.74
CA ALA A 16 -29.29 -8.35 -12.44
C ALA A 16 -27.86 -8.91 -12.29
N THR A 17 -27.63 -10.18 -12.66
CA THR A 17 -26.28 -10.78 -12.63
C THR A 17 -25.29 -10.05 -13.55
N LEU A 18 -25.72 -9.67 -14.77
CA LEU A 18 -24.90 -8.92 -15.71
C LEU A 18 -24.51 -7.54 -15.17
N VAL A 19 -25.45 -6.86 -14.52
CA VAL A 19 -25.20 -5.56 -13.87
C VAL A 19 -24.21 -5.72 -12.73
N THR A 20 -24.37 -6.70 -11.85
CA THR A 20 -23.42 -6.92 -10.74
C THR A 20 -22.01 -7.23 -11.24
N THR A 21 -21.85 -8.07 -12.27
CA THR A 21 -20.51 -8.37 -12.81
C THR A 21 -19.89 -7.17 -13.52
N ALA A 22 -20.68 -6.35 -14.21
CA ALA A 22 -20.20 -5.14 -14.85
C ALA A 22 -19.78 -4.08 -13.81
N VAL A 23 -20.53 -3.97 -12.71
CA VAL A 23 -20.19 -3.10 -11.59
C VAL A 23 -18.88 -3.54 -10.95
N GLU A 24 -18.70 -4.82 -10.64
CA GLU A 24 -17.41 -5.32 -10.12
C GLU A 24 -16.26 -5.07 -11.09
N ALA A 25 -16.45 -5.28 -12.39
CA ALA A 25 -15.46 -4.99 -13.41
C ALA A 25 -15.07 -3.50 -13.47
N LEU A 26 -16.03 -2.60 -13.26
CA LEU A 26 -15.80 -1.14 -13.19
C LEU A 26 -15.15 -0.70 -11.88
N TYR A 27 -15.35 -1.47 -10.81
CA TYR A 27 -14.69 -1.32 -9.51
C TYR A 27 -13.41 -2.15 -9.39
N VAL A 28 -12.88 -2.74 -10.48
CA VAL A 28 -11.54 -3.33 -10.46
C VAL A 28 -10.56 -2.22 -10.11
N VAL A 29 -10.28 -2.11 -8.81
CA VAL A 29 -9.25 -1.25 -8.26
C VAL A 29 -7.96 -1.75 -8.88
N PRO A 30 -7.21 -0.89 -9.60
CA PRO A 30 -5.91 -1.28 -10.07
C PRO A 30 -5.11 -1.77 -8.87
N GLN A 31 -4.72 -3.04 -8.89
CA GLN A 31 -4.05 -3.66 -7.75
C GLN A 31 -2.71 -2.92 -7.58
N GLY A 32 -2.58 -2.21 -6.45
CA GLY A 32 -1.32 -1.62 -6.07
C GLY A 32 -0.27 -2.71 -5.93
N ARG A 33 0.96 -2.44 -6.37
CA ARG A 33 2.06 -3.39 -6.32
C ARG A 33 3.17 -2.85 -5.44
N LEU A 34 3.63 -3.65 -4.49
CA LEU A 34 4.91 -3.42 -3.83
C LEU A 34 6.04 -3.84 -4.76
N ARG A 35 6.91 -2.89 -5.05
CA ARG A 35 8.15 -3.08 -5.80
C ARG A 35 9.31 -2.76 -4.87
N GLU A 36 9.89 -3.79 -4.28
CA GLU A 36 11.14 -3.67 -3.53
C GLU A 36 12.29 -3.30 -4.48
N THR A 37 13.13 -2.36 -4.07
CA THR A 37 14.29 -1.90 -4.86
C THR A 37 15.61 -2.00 -4.11
N GLY A 38 15.59 -2.17 -2.78
CA GLY A 38 16.79 -2.32 -1.98
C GLY A 38 16.51 -2.76 -0.55
N SER A 39 17.58 -3.14 0.15
CA SER A 39 17.56 -3.61 1.53
C SER A 39 17.76 -2.48 2.55
N GLY A 40 17.33 -1.24 2.25
CA GLY A 40 17.55 -0.08 3.12
C GLY A 40 19.02 0.39 3.25
N TRP A 41 19.35 1.02 4.38
CA TRP A 41 20.70 1.47 4.74
C TRP A 41 21.16 0.71 5.98
N HIS A 42 21.97 -0.34 5.78
CA HIS A 42 22.34 -1.27 6.84
C HIS A 42 22.93 -0.62 8.12
N PRO A 43 23.76 0.44 8.05
CA PRO A 43 24.22 1.14 9.27
C PRO A 43 23.08 1.70 10.14
N CYS A 44 21.93 2.03 9.55
CA CYS A 44 20.72 2.43 10.26
C CYS A 44 20.01 1.20 10.84
N ASP A 45 20.42 0.76 12.03
CA ASP A 45 19.96 -0.48 12.69
C ASP A 45 20.47 -1.77 11.99
N PRO A 46 21.74 -2.13 12.24
CA PRO A 46 22.41 -3.24 11.56
C PRO A 46 21.79 -4.62 11.82
N ASP A 47 21.17 -4.81 12.99
CA ASP A 47 20.64 -6.11 13.38
C ASP A 47 19.20 -6.34 12.88
N VAL A 48 18.62 -5.35 12.21
CA VAL A 48 17.23 -5.37 11.75
C VAL A 48 17.15 -5.53 10.23
N PRO A 49 16.34 -6.48 9.72
CA PRO A 49 16.03 -6.53 8.30
C PRO A 49 15.35 -5.24 7.83
N GLN A 50 15.78 -4.71 6.67
CA GLN A 50 15.23 -3.49 6.12
C GLN A 50 14.82 -3.69 4.66
N TRP A 51 13.82 -2.93 4.25
CA TRP A 51 13.32 -2.94 2.88
C TRP A 51 13.03 -1.51 2.43
N SER A 52 13.40 -1.18 1.21
CA SER A 52 13.03 0.09 0.59
C SER A 52 12.57 -0.14 -0.84
N GLY A 53 11.63 0.68 -1.29
CA GLY A 53 11.01 0.50 -2.58
C GLY A 53 9.88 1.46 -2.85
N TYR A 54 9.01 1.05 -3.76
CA TYR A 54 7.84 1.82 -4.17
C TYR A 54 6.57 0.98 -4.04
N PHE A 55 5.50 1.61 -3.57
CA PHE A 55 4.15 1.13 -3.76
C PHE A 55 3.58 1.80 -5.01
N ASP A 56 3.50 1.04 -6.08
CA ASP A 56 3.06 1.47 -7.40
C ASP A 56 1.54 1.35 -7.46
N ILE A 57 0.83 2.46 -7.61
CA ILE A 57 -0.63 2.52 -7.73
C ILE A 57 -0.97 3.00 -9.14
N PRO A 58 -1.54 2.15 -10.00
CA PRO A 58 -1.98 2.60 -11.31
C PRO A 58 -3.11 3.61 -11.17
N GLY A 59 -3.01 4.74 -11.86
CA GLY A 59 -3.97 5.83 -11.77
C GLY A 59 -4.62 6.15 -13.10
N ARG A 60 -5.83 6.70 -13.06
CA ARG A 60 -6.53 7.18 -14.27
C ARG A 60 -5.81 8.34 -14.95
N GLU A 61 -5.10 9.16 -14.18
CA GLU A 61 -4.35 10.34 -14.62
C GLU A 61 -2.83 10.12 -14.51
N GLY A 62 -2.41 8.88 -14.73
CA GLY A 62 -1.02 8.45 -14.58
C GLY A 62 -0.77 7.68 -13.29
N ASP A 63 0.26 6.85 -13.35
CA ASP A 63 0.66 5.99 -12.24
C ASP A 63 1.29 6.80 -11.11
N LYS A 64 1.07 6.36 -9.87
CA LYS A 64 1.68 6.94 -8.68
C LYS A 64 2.68 5.97 -8.09
N HIS A 65 3.83 6.49 -7.67
CA HIS A 65 4.92 5.70 -7.08
C HIS A 65 5.22 6.23 -5.68
N TYR A 66 4.73 5.55 -4.65
CA TYR A 66 4.94 5.97 -3.25
C TYR A 66 6.18 5.29 -2.69
N PHE A 67 7.22 6.06 -2.42
CA PHE A 67 8.42 5.53 -1.78
C PHE A 67 8.13 5.04 -0.35
N TYR A 68 8.74 3.93 0.05
CA TYR A 68 8.75 3.44 1.43
C TYR A 68 10.16 3.02 1.86
N TRP A 69 10.40 3.11 3.17
CA TRP A 69 11.52 2.46 3.85
C TRP A 69 10.98 1.84 5.15
N ALA A 70 11.07 0.51 5.24
CA ALA A 70 10.51 -0.30 6.31
C ALA A 70 11.59 -1.07 7.06
N PHE A 71 11.31 -1.36 8.33
CA PHE A 71 12.20 -2.07 9.25
C PHE A 71 11.45 -3.26 9.86
N GLY A 72 12.15 -4.38 9.98
CA GLY A 72 11.64 -5.56 10.65
C GLY A 72 11.50 -5.35 12.17
N PRO A 73 10.77 -6.24 12.84
CA PRO A 73 10.66 -6.19 14.29
C PRO A 73 12.02 -6.54 14.93
N ARG A 74 12.52 -5.68 15.82
CA ARG A 74 13.81 -5.88 16.52
C ARG A 74 13.90 -7.18 17.33
N ASN A 75 12.77 -7.70 17.81
CA ASN A 75 12.71 -8.97 18.53
C ASN A 75 12.58 -10.20 17.60
N GLY A 76 12.60 -10.00 16.28
CA GLY A 76 12.45 -11.06 15.30
C GLY A 76 11.08 -11.74 15.31
N ASN A 77 10.06 -11.17 15.98
CA ASN A 77 8.74 -11.79 16.06
C ASN A 77 8.01 -11.69 14.71
N PRO A 78 7.76 -12.82 14.00
CA PRO A 78 7.05 -12.78 12.72
C PRO A 78 5.58 -12.36 12.84
N GLU A 79 5.00 -12.38 14.05
CA GLU A 79 3.63 -11.95 14.34
C GLU A 79 3.53 -10.48 14.78
N ALA A 80 4.65 -9.74 14.77
CA ALA A 80 4.64 -8.32 15.10
C ALA A 80 3.71 -7.55 14.13
N PRO A 81 2.88 -6.62 14.64
CA PRO A 81 2.00 -5.85 13.78
C PRO A 81 2.79 -4.90 12.87
N VAL A 82 2.28 -4.66 11.67
CA VAL A 82 2.82 -3.63 10.77
C VAL A 82 2.30 -2.26 11.19
N LEU A 83 3.22 -1.32 11.41
CA LEU A 83 2.89 0.07 11.70
C LEU A 83 3.24 0.94 10.49
N LEU A 84 2.23 1.61 9.93
CA LEU A 84 2.42 2.65 8.93
C LEU A 84 2.55 4.00 9.63
N TRP A 85 3.67 4.68 9.41
CA TRP A 85 3.89 6.04 9.90
C TRP A 85 3.73 7.05 8.77
N MET A 86 3.02 8.14 9.04
CA MET A 86 2.80 9.23 8.09
C MET A 86 2.99 10.57 8.79
N THR A 87 3.87 11.39 8.23
CA THR A 87 4.03 12.80 8.61
C THR A 87 2.90 13.67 8.07
N GLY A 88 2.66 14.78 8.75
CA GLY A 88 1.67 15.79 8.35
C GLY A 88 2.20 16.81 7.34
N GLY A 89 1.73 18.05 7.47
CA GLY A 89 2.05 19.15 6.56
C GLY A 89 0.79 19.86 6.10
N PRO A 90 0.48 19.86 4.79
CA PRO A 90 0.62 18.74 3.85
C PRO A 90 1.92 18.70 3.02
N GLY A 91 2.32 17.51 2.57
CA GLY A 91 3.41 17.31 1.60
C GLY A 91 4.81 17.05 2.19
N CYS A 92 4.95 17.05 3.52
CA CYS A 92 6.22 16.70 4.16
C CYS A 92 6.51 15.20 4.04
N SER A 93 7.79 14.86 3.83
CA SER A 93 8.23 13.47 3.72
C SER A 93 8.23 12.78 5.08
N SER A 94 7.71 11.55 5.14
CA SER A 94 7.75 10.72 6.35
C SER A 94 9.16 10.22 6.69
N MET A 95 10.09 10.35 5.76
CA MET A 95 11.51 10.12 6.00
C MET A 95 12.11 11.13 7.00
N PHE A 96 11.48 12.31 7.16
CA PHE A 96 11.86 13.24 8.22
C PHE A 96 11.61 12.65 9.61
N ALA A 97 10.40 12.15 9.89
CA ALA A 97 10.10 11.54 11.18
C ALA A 97 10.92 10.26 11.43
N LEU A 98 11.21 9.50 10.37
CA LEU A 98 12.11 8.36 10.45
C LEU A 98 13.50 8.79 10.94
N LEU A 99 14.05 9.90 10.45
CA LEU A 99 15.44 10.31 10.74
C LEU A 99 15.58 11.35 11.85
N ALA A 100 14.49 11.92 12.35
CA ALA A 100 14.52 13.01 13.34
C ALA A 100 13.57 12.79 14.53
N GLU A 101 12.67 11.81 14.47
CA GLU A 101 11.69 11.57 15.54
C GLU A 101 11.86 10.15 16.12
N ASN A 102 11.27 9.15 15.48
CA ASN A 102 11.03 7.83 16.08
C ASN A 102 11.54 6.64 15.25
N GLY A 103 12.31 6.88 14.18
CA GLY A 103 12.95 5.79 13.46
C GLY A 103 14.14 5.21 14.23
N PRO A 104 14.76 4.18 13.66
CA PRO A 104 15.72 3.37 14.39
C PRO A 104 17.14 3.95 14.40
N CYS A 105 17.41 4.92 13.53
CA CYS A 105 18.60 5.77 13.53
C CYS A 105 18.16 7.23 13.35
N LEU A 106 19.02 8.17 13.76
CA LEU A 106 18.78 9.60 13.65
C LEU A 106 19.94 10.26 12.89
N VAL A 107 19.64 11.33 12.15
CA VAL A 107 20.68 12.15 11.52
C VAL A 107 21.49 12.86 12.61
N ASN A 108 22.81 12.79 12.50
CA ASN A 108 23.70 13.59 13.32
C ASN A 108 23.60 15.07 12.91
N GLU A 109 23.17 15.95 13.82
CA GLU A 109 22.97 17.38 13.51
C GLU A 109 24.26 18.13 13.13
N THR A 110 25.43 17.61 13.53
CA THR A 110 26.73 18.24 13.26
C THR A 110 27.35 17.74 11.95
N THR A 111 27.31 16.42 11.72
CA THR A 111 27.99 15.82 10.56
C THR A 111 27.05 15.56 9.38
N GLY A 112 25.74 15.44 9.63
CA GLY A 112 24.75 15.06 8.63
C GLY A 112 24.72 13.55 8.34
N ASP A 113 25.53 12.75 9.05
CA ASP A 113 25.58 11.31 8.87
C ASP A 113 24.33 10.62 9.44
N ILE A 114 23.98 9.48 8.85
CA ILE A 114 22.91 8.55 9.25
C ILE A 114 23.46 7.18 9.62
#